data_AF-A0A4Q3DH48-F1
#
_entry.id   AF-A0A4Q3DH48-F1
#
_cell.length_a   1.000
_cell.length_b   1.000
_cell.length_c   1.000
_cell.angle_alpha   90.00
_cell.angle_beta   90.00
_cell.angle_gamma   90.00
#
_symmetry.space_group_name_H-M   'P 1'
#
loop_
_entity.id
_entity.type
_entity.pdbx_description
1 polymer ?
#
loop_
_entity_poly.entity_id
_entity_poly.type
_entity_poly.pdbx_seq_one_letter_code
_entity_poly.pdbx_strand_id
1 'polypeptide(L)'
;GISYKTGLKGIVESVLHLSDKNFSDLSAEQKKDLLKTVQQGKASGEIWENFSAKRFFELMLTEATEHFYSHPNAQAEINYIGFADAHGWQVPQLKPEL
;
A
#
# COMPACT_ATOMS: atom_id res chain seq x y z
N GLY A 1 13.79 3.95 1.52
CA GLY A 1 14.54 5.19 1.84
C GLY A 1 14.19 5.73 3.23
N ILE A 2 14.82 6.84 3.66
CA ILE A 2 14.58 7.48 4.97
C ILE A 2 13.10 7.90 5.12
N SER A 3 12.52 8.53 4.10
CA SER A 3 11.11 8.95 4.10
C SER A 3 10.13 7.80 4.34
N TYR A 4 10.41 6.61 3.80
CA TYR A 4 9.58 5.43 4.00
C TYR A 4 9.63 4.95 5.45
N LYS A 5 10.82 4.91 6.05
CA LYS A 5 10.99 4.58 7.47
C LYS A 5 10.28 5.60 8.38
N THR A 6 10.34 6.88 8.04
CA THR A 6 9.63 7.95 8.78
C THR A 6 8.11 7.75 8.70
N GLY A 7 7.56 7.51 7.52
CA GLY A 7 6.13 7.26 7.36
C GLY A 7 5.65 6.00 8.10
N LEU A 8 6.43 4.91 8.08
CA LEU A 8 6.10 3.71 8.88
C LEU A 8 6.10 3.98 10.38
N LYS A 9 7.04 4.79 10.89
CA LYS A 9 7.03 5.23 12.28
C LYS A 9 5.78 6.07 12.59
N GLY A 10 5.38 6.96 11.68
CA GLY A 10 4.14 7.72 11.82
C GLY A 10 2.91 6.83 11.91
N ILE A 11 2.84 5.73 11.13
CA ILE A 11 1.74 4.76 11.26
C ILE A 11 1.74 4.12 12.65
N VAL A 12 2.90 3.68 13.13
CA VAL A 12 3.02 3.06 14.47
C VAL A 12 2.59 4.04 15.56
N GLU A 13 3.03 5.30 15.47
CA GLU A 13 2.61 6.36 16.39
C GLU A 13 1.09 6.59 16.37
N SER A 14 0.49 6.65 15.18
CA SER A 14 -0.96 6.77 15.04
C SER A 14 -1.72 5.58 15.65
N VAL A 15 -1.19 4.35 15.53
CA VAL A 15 -1.80 3.18 16.18
C VAL A 15 -1.78 3.34 17.70
N LEU A 16 -0.65 3.74 18.28
CA LEU A 16 -0.50 3.91 19.73
C LEU A 16 -1.43 5.00 20.28
N HIS A 17 -1.71 6.05 19.50
CA HIS A 17 -2.68 7.08 19.88
C HIS A 17 -4.14 6.62 19.82
N LEU A 18 -4.46 5.59 19.02
CA LEU A 18 -5.81 5.06 18.86
C LEU A 18 -6.07 3.81 19.71
N SER A 19 -5.02 3.11 20.11
CA SER A 19 -5.08 1.86 20.89
C SER A 19 -3.73 1.50 21.50
N ASP A 20 -3.73 0.79 22.63
CA ASP A 20 -2.52 0.21 23.23
C ASP A 20 -2.03 -1.08 22.51
N LYS A 21 -2.29 -1.21 21.21
CA LYS A 21 -1.95 -2.39 20.40
C LYS A 21 -0.83 -2.08 19.41
N ASN A 22 -0.20 -3.11 18.88
CA ASN A 22 0.64 -2.96 17.69
C ASN A 22 -0.22 -3.00 16.42
N PHE A 23 0.30 -2.46 15.31
CA PHE A 23 -0.38 -2.51 14.02
C PHE A 23 -0.74 -3.95 13.60
N SER A 24 0.13 -4.93 13.89
CA SER A 24 -0.10 -6.35 13.58
C SER A 24 -1.38 -6.89 14.22
N ASP A 25 -1.70 -6.40 15.43
CA ASP A 25 -2.74 -6.92 16.32
C ASP A 25 -4.11 -6.27 16.06
N LEU A 26 -4.16 -5.29 15.14
CA LEU A 26 -5.39 -4.68 14.67
C LEU A 26 -6.16 -5.61 13.74
N SER A 27 -7.49 -5.58 13.84
CA SER A 27 -8.36 -6.23 12.86
C SER A 27 -8.19 -5.61 11.47
N ALA A 28 -8.62 -6.32 10.42
CA ALA A 28 -8.56 -5.79 9.06
C ALA A 28 -9.31 -4.46 8.92
N GLU A 29 -10.47 -4.32 9.59
CA GLU A 29 -11.26 -3.09 9.59
C GLU A 29 -10.51 -1.94 10.28
N GLN A 30 -9.90 -2.20 11.43
CA GLN A 30 -9.09 -1.20 12.15
C GLN A 30 -7.87 -0.74 11.33
N LYS A 31 -7.20 -1.66 10.63
CA LYS A 31 -6.10 -1.34 9.72
C LYS A 31 -6.58 -0.46 8.57
N LYS A 32 -7.73 -0.78 7.98
CA LYS A 32 -8.34 -0.01 6.89
C LYS A 32 -8.69 1.41 7.33
N ASP A 33 -9.34 1.55 8.49
CA ASP A 33 -9.74 2.85 9.03
C ASP A 33 -8.53 3.72 9.37
N LEU A 34 -7.49 3.13 9.98
CA LEU A 34 -6.23 3.82 10.21
C LEU A 34 -5.61 4.30 8.88
N LEU A 35 -5.46 3.42 7.89
CA LEU A 35 -4.88 3.81 6.60
C LEU A 35 -5.69 4.90 5.89
N LYS A 36 -7.02 4.90 6.08
CA LYS A 36 -7.90 5.96 5.58
C LYS A 36 -7.63 7.31 6.25
N THR A 37 -7.29 7.37 7.54
CA THR A 37 -6.90 8.65 8.16
C THR A 37 -5.55 9.14 7.62
N VAL A 38 -4.59 8.24 7.38
CA VAL A 38 -3.30 8.57 6.74
C VAL A 38 -3.53 9.13 5.34
N GLN A 39 -4.36 8.45 4.53
CA GLN A 39 -4.76 8.90 3.18
C GLN A 39 -5.38 10.31 3.19
N GLN A 40 -6.21 10.61 4.20
CA GLN A 40 -6.89 11.90 4.34
C GLN A 40 -5.99 13.00 4.93
N GLY A 41 -4.77 12.67 5.38
CA GLY A 41 -3.91 13.61 6.09
C GLY A 41 -4.41 13.93 7.50
N LYS A 42 -5.17 13.02 8.12
CA LYS A 42 -5.81 13.19 9.45
C LYS A 42 -5.30 12.19 10.49
N ALA A 43 -4.24 11.45 10.17
CA ALA A 43 -3.62 10.54 11.12
C ALA A 43 -3.00 11.32 12.29
N SER A 44 -3.16 10.81 13.51
CA SER A 44 -2.63 11.42 14.74
C SER A 44 -1.15 11.06 14.94
N GLY A 45 -0.36 11.95 15.52
CA GLY A 45 1.07 11.72 15.81
C GLY A 45 1.95 12.91 15.46
N GLU A 46 2.99 13.15 16.25
CA GLU A 46 3.92 14.27 16.08
C GLU A 46 4.69 14.19 14.76
N ILE A 47 4.92 12.97 14.25
CA ILE A 47 5.61 12.77 12.97
C ILE A 47 4.86 13.48 11.84
N TRP A 48 3.52 13.44 11.86
CA TRP A 48 2.70 14.02 10.79
C TRP A 48 2.65 15.54 10.79
N GLU A 49 3.09 16.20 11.86
CA GLU A 49 3.19 17.67 11.92
C GLU A 49 4.23 18.21 10.94
N ASN A 50 5.32 17.45 10.74
CA ASN A 50 6.43 17.82 9.88
C ASN A 50 6.60 16.89 8.67
N PHE A 51 5.72 15.90 8.51
CA PHE A 51 5.78 14.90 7.44
C PHE A 51 4.39 14.65 6.87
N SER A 52 4.24 14.81 5.55
CA SER A 52 2.91 14.69 4.92
C SER A 52 2.42 13.23 4.90
N ALA A 53 1.43 12.93 5.75
CA ALA A 53 0.73 11.65 5.77
C ALA A 53 0.13 11.29 4.41
N LYS A 54 -0.51 12.26 3.74
CA LYS A 54 -1.10 12.07 2.41
C LYS A 54 -0.04 11.68 1.37
N ARG A 55 1.10 12.39 1.33
CA ARG A 55 2.19 12.07 0.40
C ARG A 55 2.80 10.70 0.69
N PHE A 56 2.92 10.33 1.96
CA PHE A 56 3.40 9.00 2.32
C PHE A 56 2.42 7.91 1.92
N PHE A 57 1.12 8.12 2.08
CA PHE A 57 0.11 7.18 1.60
C PHE A 57 0.19 6.98 0.09
N GLU A 58 0.34 8.07 -0.69
CA GLU A 58 0.54 7.98 -2.14
C GLU A 58 1.76 7.12 -2.49
N LEU A 59 2.91 7.35 -1.82
CA LEU A 59 4.12 6.55 -2.02
C LEU A 59 3.89 5.07 -1.69
N MET A 60 3.29 4.77 -0.55
CA MET A 60 3.01 3.39 -0.14
C MET A 60 2.06 2.71 -1.14
N LEU A 61 1.02 3.41 -1.60
CA LEU A 61 0.06 2.89 -2.56
C LEU A 61 0.74 2.59 -3.90
N THR A 62 1.60 3.49 -4.39
CA THR A 62 2.38 3.27 -5.62
C THR A 62 3.23 2.02 -5.49
N GLU A 63 4.08 1.91 -4.47
CA GLU A 63 4.98 0.76 -4.27
C GLU A 63 4.19 -0.55 -4.13
N ALA A 64 3.09 -0.56 -3.35
CA ALA A 64 2.26 -1.74 -3.17
C ALA A 64 1.57 -2.17 -4.48
N THR A 65 1.09 -1.19 -5.25
CA THR A 65 0.41 -1.43 -6.54
C THR A 65 1.40 -1.92 -7.60
N GLU A 66 2.59 -1.32 -7.66
CA GLU A 66 3.67 -1.75 -8.56
C GLU A 66 4.11 -3.18 -8.25
N HIS A 67 4.29 -3.52 -6.97
CA HIS A 67 4.60 -4.90 -6.59
C HIS A 67 3.47 -5.86 -6.92
N PHE A 68 2.22 -5.53 -6.63
CA PHE A 68 1.08 -6.40 -6.92
C PHE A 68 0.92 -6.65 -8.43
N TYR A 69 0.93 -5.59 -9.23
CA TYR A 69 0.83 -5.68 -10.69
C TYR A 69 2.17 -5.96 -11.39
N SER A 70 3.22 -6.31 -10.67
CA SER A 70 4.42 -6.90 -11.29
C SER A 70 4.19 -8.34 -11.73
N HIS A 71 3.16 -9.01 -11.20
CA HIS A 71 2.82 -10.38 -11.54
C HIS A 71 1.96 -10.47 -12.80
N PRO A 72 2.28 -11.32 -13.79
CA PRO A 72 1.51 -11.45 -15.02
C PRO A 72 0.03 -11.76 -14.79
N ASN A 73 -0.31 -12.59 -13.78
CA ASN A 73 -1.71 -12.91 -13.46
C ASN A 73 -2.50 -11.66 -13.05
N ALA A 74 -1.92 -10.83 -12.18
CA ALA A 74 -2.55 -9.58 -11.76
C ALA A 74 -2.66 -8.58 -12.93
N GLN A 75 -1.65 -8.52 -13.80
CA GLN A 75 -1.70 -7.72 -15.03
C GLN A 75 -2.84 -8.17 -15.96
N ALA A 76 -3.06 -9.48 -16.08
CA ALA A 76 -4.13 -10.03 -16.90
C ALA A 76 -5.53 -9.67 -16.33
N GLU A 77 -5.70 -9.62 -15.01
CA GLU A 77 -6.97 -9.21 -14.36
C GLU A 77 -7.42 -7.80 -14.77
N ILE A 78 -6.46 -6.90 -15.06
CA ILE A 78 -6.75 -5.54 -15.54
C ILE A 78 -6.70 -5.41 -17.07
N ASN A 79 -6.63 -6.53 -17.80
CA ASN A 79 -6.48 -6.56 -19.26
C ASN A 79 -5.27 -5.74 -19.74
N TYR A 80 -4.15 -5.78 -19.02
CA TYR A 80 -2.91 -5.19 -19.48
C TYR A 80 -2.48 -5.85 -20.80
N ILE A 81 -1.99 -5.06 -21.77
CA ILE A 81 -1.64 -5.56 -23.11
C ILE A 81 -0.15 -5.41 -23.46
N GLY A 82 0.65 -4.86 -22.54
CA GLY A 82 2.06 -4.55 -22.73
C GLY A 82 3.02 -5.62 -22.22
N PHE A 83 2.61 -6.90 -22.23
CA PHE A 83 3.45 -8.00 -21.80
C PHE A 83 4.71 -8.10 -22.66
N ALA A 84 5.89 -8.07 -22.04
CA ALA A 84 7.16 -8.11 -22.75
C ALA A 84 7.42 -9.47 -23.44
N ASP A 85 6.79 -10.54 -22.95
CA ASP A 85 6.92 -11.92 -23.40
C ASP A 85 5.72 -12.41 -24.23
N ALA A 86 4.70 -11.58 -24.43
CA ALA A 86 3.57 -11.92 -25.28
C ALA A 86 3.94 -12.02 -26.76
N HIS A 87 3.30 -12.96 -27.46
CA HIS A 87 3.28 -12.96 -28.92
C HIS A 87 2.36 -11.83 -29.41
N GLY A 88 2.91 -10.62 -29.54
CA GLY A 88 2.16 -9.43 -29.93
C GLY A 88 1.24 -8.94 -28.80
N TRP A 89 -0.06 -8.78 -29.09
CA TRP A 89 -1.07 -8.25 -28.15
C TRP A 89 -1.83 -9.33 -27.37
N GLN A 90 -1.35 -10.57 -27.38
CA GLN A 90 -2.04 -11.70 -26.73
C GLN A 90 -1.72 -11.71 -25.23
N VAL A 91 -2.75 -11.69 -24.38
CA VAL A 91 -2.59 -11.99 -22.95
C VAL A 91 -2.15 -13.45 -22.83
N PRO A 92 -1.01 -13.76 -22.16
CA PRO A 92 -0.55 -15.14 -22.01
C PRO A 92 -1.63 -16.02 -21.35
N GLN A 93 -1.75 -17.29 -21.77
CA GLN A 93 -2.56 -18.26 -21.05
C GLN A 93 -1.84 -18.62 -19.75
N LEU A 94 -2.19 -17.93 -18.68
CA LEU A 94 -1.59 -18.12 -17.38
C LEU A 94 -2.30 -19.26 -16.64
N LYS A 95 -1.52 -20.15 -16.02
CA LYS A 95 -2.09 -21.24 -15.21
C LYS A 95 -2.60 -20.67 -13.89
N PRO A 96 -3.76 -21.12 -13.39
CA PRO A 96 -4.16 -20.80 -12.03
C PRO A 96 -3.12 -21.37 -11.05
N GLU A 97 -2.67 -20.55 -10.10
CA GLU A 97 -1.78 -21.02 -9.05
C GLU A 97 -2.60 -21.82 -8.02
N LEU A 98 -2.01 -22.92 -7.55
CA LEU A 98 -2.61 -23.91 -6.63
C LEU A 98 -2.91 -23.32 -5.24
#